data_AF-A0A6N2VBD2-F1
#
_entry.id   AF-A0A6N2VBD2-F1
#
_cell.length_a   1.000
_cell.length_b   1.000
_cell.length_c   1.000
_cell.angle_alpha   90.00
_cell.angle_beta   90.00
_cell.angle_gamma   90.00
#
_symmetry.space_group_name_H-M   'P 1'
#
loop_
_entity.id
_entity.type
_entity.pdbx_description
1 polymer ?
#
loop_
_entity_poly.entity_id
_entity_poly.type
_entity_poly.pdbx_seq_one_letter_code
_entity_poly.pdbx_strand_id
1 'polypeptide(L)'
;MKKSMKKICVFLAVLLTVVALPVSAQADGRKKQTIQASDMTVKVDQKNKRLNAKAKTTMSYKSSNPSILGVSAKGEITPKKGGTVKVTIYAKGTTKYFSAKKDVTVKVLRASQSVQASNMTVFMGEAGRAIGAKAKTTMSYKSSNPSILGVNAKGVLTPKREGTVTVRINAKATSKYTSATKTITIDVRKLNPAEVTLKPGRTYTNYDITGDQNEDIILVEQTDRYVNSGEEMYRGLDLYINGRKWSLLDRNDMYYYAPVKINLYTLENGKPFLELYASSDNDYPVISALYQCQGETLECVVDFMRVFGNYGRPHRNELVTVKGNTMKIRQSMMSYSTGISEIDFDYGYMNGTLQPISGVGTYTYTSLVVNGERNRGILNADTLLYSTPGGNEELLTIPEGGVVSILRCKMVNHGMYIQVSYNGTIGWLEAQEGYEDKENRLFANVEYTG
;
A
#
# COMPACT_ATOMS: atom_id res chain seq x y z
N MET A 1 25.38 -69.17 57.95
CA MET A 1 25.66 -67.78 57.55
C MET A 1 24.90 -66.80 58.47
N LYS A 2 25.68 -66.12 59.32
CA LYS A 2 25.49 -64.89 60.15
C LYS A 2 24.08 -64.64 60.77
N LYS A 3 23.68 -65.31 61.87
CA LYS A 3 23.84 -65.03 63.35
C LYS A 3 23.25 -63.68 63.81
N SER A 4 22.04 -63.64 64.42
CA SER A 4 21.66 -63.74 65.86
C SER A 4 22.13 -62.52 66.70
N MET A 5 21.46 -61.97 67.72
CA MET A 5 20.57 -62.49 68.76
C MET A 5 19.99 -61.29 69.55
N LYS A 6 18.80 -61.44 70.14
CA LYS A 6 18.30 -60.61 71.27
C LYS A 6 19.25 -60.71 72.47
N LYS A 7 19.49 -59.62 73.19
CA LYS A 7 19.78 -59.62 74.64
C LYS A 7 19.18 -58.40 75.34
N ILE A 8 18.30 -58.69 76.28
CA ILE A 8 17.93 -57.86 77.44
C ILE A 8 18.97 -58.17 78.53
N CYS A 9 19.46 -57.16 79.27
CA CYS A 9 19.52 -57.13 80.74
C CYS A 9 20.45 -56.02 81.29
N VAL A 10 19.85 -55.17 82.13
CA VAL A 10 20.31 -54.70 83.46
C VAL A 10 21.43 -53.64 83.58
N PHE A 11 20.99 -52.49 84.11
CA PHE A 11 21.62 -51.55 85.04
C PHE A 11 23.15 -51.48 85.17
N LEU A 12 23.69 -50.30 84.86
CA LEU A 12 24.68 -49.67 85.73
C LEU A 12 24.49 -48.14 85.67
N ALA A 13 23.99 -47.57 86.76
CA ALA A 13 23.94 -46.13 86.98
C ALA A 13 25.35 -45.63 87.29
N VAL A 14 25.99 -44.97 86.32
CA VAL A 14 27.15 -44.12 86.60
C VAL A 14 26.62 -42.70 86.75
N LEU A 15 26.50 -42.29 88.01
CA LEU A 15 26.18 -40.94 88.43
C LEU A 15 27.35 -40.02 88.02
N LEU A 16 27.34 -39.51 86.78
CA LEU A 16 28.25 -38.45 86.39
C LEU A 16 27.72 -37.16 87.03
N THR A 17 28.30 -36.80 88.17
CA THR A 17 28.16 -35.47 88.77
C THR A 17 28.72 -34.44 87.79
N VAL A 18 27.88 -33.96 86.89
CA VAL A 18 28.12 -32.69 86.21
C VAL A 18 27.91 -31.63 87.28
N VAL A 19 29.02 -31.09 87.77
CA VAL A 19 29.03 -29.83 88.52
C VAL A 19 28.31 -28.82 87.64
N ALA A 20 27.05 -28.52 87.96
CA ALA A 20 26.35 -27.39 87.40
C ALA A 20 27.03 -26.14 87.92
N LEU A 21 28.13 -25.74 87.27
CA LEU A 21 28.55 -24.35 87.33
C LEU A 21 27.32 -23.55 86.91
N PRO A 22 26.94 -22.47 87.62
CA PRO A 22 25.98 -21.54 87.06
C PRO A 22 26.65 -21.02 85.79
N VAL A 23 26.25 -21.56 84.64
CA VAL A 23 26.36 -20.82 83.39
C VAL A 23 25.44 -19.65 83.64
N SER A 24 26.00 -18.56 84.15
CA SER A 24 25.43 -17.25 83.93
C SER A 24 25.21 -17.20 82.43
N ALA A 25 23.95 -17.33 82.01
CA ALA A 25 23.59 -17.10 80.63
C ALA A 25 24.00 -15.65 80.39
N GLN A 26 25.21 -15.45 79.86
CA GLN A 26 25.73 -14.13 79.60
C GLN A 26 24.70 -13.48 78.69
N ALA A 27 24.01 -12.47 79.21
CA ALA A 27 22.95 -11.80 78.48
C ALA A 27 23.51 -11.45 77.11
N ASP A 28 22.91 -12.04 76.08
CA ASP A 28 23.39 -11.92 74.72
C ASP A 28 23.46 -10.43 74.37
N GLY A 29 24.68 -9.88 74.35
CA GLY A 29 24.94 -8.44 74.26
C GLY A 29 24.56 -7.81 72.91
N ARG A 30 23.96 -8.59 72.00
CA ARG A 30 23.49 -8.14 70.70
C ARG A 30 22.29 -7.21 70.85
N LYS A 31 22.30 -6.11 70.10
CA LYS A 31 21.17 -5.18 70.02
C LYS A 31 20.12 -5.69 69.03
N LYS A 32 18.84 -5.47 69.33
CA LYS A 32 17.77 -5.65 68.32
C LYS A 32 17.96 -4.63 67.19
N GLN A 33 17.62 -5.01 65.96
CA GLN A 33 17.58 -4.11 64.81
C GLN A 33 16.26 -4.25 64.06
N THR A 34 15.87 -3.19 63.35
CA THR A 34 14.64 -3.12 62.56
C THR A 34 14.96 -2.83 61.10
N ILE A 35 14.20 -3.42 60.18
CA ILE A 35 14.29 -3.13 58.75
C ILE A 35 13.24 -2.08 58.39
N GLN A 36 13.67 -0.93 57.87
CA GLN A 36 12.79 0.09 57.31
C GLN A 36 12.61 -0.20 55.81
N ALA A 37 11.39 -0.55 55.43
CA ALA A 37 10.98 -0.78 54.04
C ALA A 37 9.45 -0.70 53.98
N SER A 38 8.91 -0.36 52.81
CA SER A 38 7.48 -0.18 52.59
C SER A 38 7.03 -0.92 51.33
N ASP A 39 5.73 -1.20 51.27
CA ASP A 39 5.09 -1.72 50.08
C ASP A 39 5.24 -0.76 48.91
N MET A 40 5.25 -1.30 47.68
CA MET A 40 5.49 -0.52 46.47
C MET A 40 4.63 -0.99 45.31
N THR A 41 4.25 -0.05 44.45
CA THR A 41 3.66 -0.36 43.14
C THR A 41 4.61 0.04 42.02
N VAL A 42 4.83 -0.85 41.06
CA VAL A 42 5.68 -0.65 39.89
C VAL A 42 4.97 -1.12 38.62
N LYS A 43 5.43 -0.70 37.44
CA LYS A 43 4.94 -1.20 36.15
C LYS A 43 5.89 -2.24 35.56
N VAL A 44 5.35 -3.17 34.77
CA VAL A 44 6.17 -4.09 33.94
C VAL A 44 7.20 -3.29 33.15
N ASP A 45 8.43 -3.82 33.07
CA ASP A 45 9.59 -3.25 32.38
C ASP A 45 10.06 -1.89 32.92
N GLN A 46 9.54 -1.43 34.07
CA GLN A 46 10.02 -0.22 34.73
C GLN A 46 11.48 -0.39 35.19
N LYS A 47 12.35 0.48 34.67
CA LYS A 47 13.80 0.46 34.97
C LYS A 47 14.13 1.26 36.22
N ASN A 48 15.30 0.99 36.79
CA ASN A 48 15.94 1.78 37.86
C ASN A 48 15.10 1.93 39.14
N LYS A 49 14.34 0.88 39.51
CA LYS A 49 13.60 0.83 40.78
C LYS A 49 14.25 -0.15 41.76
N ARG A 50 14.20 0.20 43.05
CA ARG A 50 14.76 -0.57 44.16
C ARG A 50 13.89 -0.41 45.41
N LEU A 51 13.99 -1.35 46.35
CA LEU A 51 13.16 -1.35 47.57
C LEU A 51 13.55 -0.27 48.60
N ASN A 52 14.70 0.39 48.44
CA ASN A 52 15.22 1.43 49.35
C ASN A 52 15.20 1.01 50.83
N ALA A 53 15.38 -0.28 51.10
CA ALA A 53 15.38 -0.80 52.45
C ALA A 53 16.58 -0.27 53.24
N LYS A 54 16.40 -0.02 54.54
CA LYS A 54 17.48 0.40 55.45
C LYS A 54 17.53 -0.51 56.67
N ALA A 55 18.73 -0.97 57.00
CA ALA A 55 19.04 -1.78 58.19
C ALA A 55 20.43 -1.40 58.72
N LYS A 56 20.80 -1.90 59.90
CA LYS A 56 22.13 -1.63 60.51
C LYS A 56 23.23 -2.56 59.99
N THR A 57 22.85 -3.67 59.35
CA THR A 57 23.77 -4.68 58.81
C THR A 57 23.47 -4.97 57.34
N THR A 58 24.36 -5.71 56.68
CA THR A 58 24.19 -6.12 55.27
C THR A 58 22.87 -6.85 55.05
N MET A 59 22.18 -6.49 53.96
CA MET A 59 20.87 -7.04 53.61
C MET A 59 20.94 -8.02 52.44
N SER A 60 20.00 -8.97 52.41
CA SER A 60 19.69 -9.79 51.25
C SER A 60 18.18 -9.83 50.99
N TYR A 61 17.79 -10.18 49.77
CA TYR A 61 16.41 -10.09 49.30
C TYR A 61 15.98 -11.39 48.65
N LYS A 62 14.74 -11.82 48.91
CA LYS A 62 14.14 -13.00 48.28
C LYS A 62 12.73 -12.67 47.81
N SER A 63 12.50 -12.82 46.51
CA SER A 63 11.18 -12.72 45.90
C SER A 63 10.41 -14.03 46.06
N SER A 64 9.14 -13.97 46.46
CA SER A 64 8.27 -15.15 46.52
C SER A 64 7.91 -15.68 45.13
N ASN A 65 8.03 -14.85 44.08
CA ASN A 65 7.83 -15.26 42.69
C ASN A 65 8.74 -14.48 41.72
N PRO A 66 9.96 -14.98 41.46
CA PRO A 66 10.92 -14.35 40.53
C PRO A 66 10.47 -14.27 39.06
N SER A 67 9.39 -14.99 38.68
CA SER A 67 8.80 -14.92 37.33
C SER A 67 7.92 -13.68 37.13
N ILE A 68 7.42 -13.09 38.24
CA ILE A 68 6.65 -11.85 38.26
C ILE A 68 7.57 -10.66 38.58
N LEU A 69 8.43 -10.80 39.59
CA LEU A 69 9.34 -9.75 40.05
C LEU A 69 10.70 -10.32 40.44
N GLY A 70 11.74 -9.98 39.67
CA GLY A 70 13.13 -10.25 40.05
C GLY A 70 13.62 -9.24 41.09
N VAL A 71 14.55 -9.66 41.96
CA VAL A 71 15.25 -8.78 42.88
C VAL A 71 16.74 -9.15 42.91
N SER A 72 17.63 -8.16 42.78
CA SER A 72 19.08 -8.37 42.84
C SER A 72 19.60 -8.38 44.27
N ALA A 73 20.86 -8.79 44.47
CA ALA A 73 21.52 -8.73 45.78
C ALA A 73 21.57 -7.32 46.37
N LYS A 74 21.55 -6.28 45.52
CA LYS A 74 21.52 -4.86 45.93
C LYS A 74 20.11 -4.32 46.19
N GLY A 75 19.07 -5.15 46.02
CA GLY A 75 17.67 -4.76 46.21
C GLY A 75 17.05 -4.01 45.03
N GLU A 76 17.70 -4.04 43.86
CA GLU A 76 17.11 -3.55 42.61
C GLU A 76 16.06 -4.54 42.12
N ILE A 77 14.92 -4.03 41.67
CA ILE A 77 13.79 -4.84 41.24
C ILE A 77 13.62 -4.82 39.72
N THR A 78 13.21 -5.96 39.16
CA THR A 78 12.94 -6.14 37.73
C THR A 78 11.51 -6.66 37.57
N PRO A 79 10.53 -5.78 37.29
CA PRO A 79 9.14 -6.18 37.15
C PRO A 79 8.91 -6.83 35.78
N LYS A 80 8.59 -8.13 35.76
CA LYS A 80 8.52 -8.94 34.52
C LYS A 80 7.08 -9.20 34.05
N LYS A 81 6.16 -9.40 34.99
CA LYS A 81 4.74 -9.69 34.73
C LYS A 81 3.87 -8.97 35.76
N GLY A 82 2.63 -8.68 35.40
CA GLY A 82 1.65 -8.15 36.32
C GLY A 82 1.25 -9.18 37.39
N GLY A 83 1.08 -8.71 38.61
CA GLY A 83 0.76 -9.56 39.76
C GLY A 83 1.23 -8.92 41.07
N THR A 84 0.98 -9.58 42.18
CA THR A 84 1.41 -9.14 43.51
C THR A 84 2.42 -10.14 44.06
N VAL A 85 3.57 -9.64 44.52
CA VAL A 85 4.68 -10.47 45.01
C VAL A 85 5.07 -10.02 46.40
N LYS A 86 5.35 -10.97 47.28
CA LYS A 86 5.95 -10.69 48.59
C LYS A 86 7.47 -10.77 48.45
N VAL A 87 8.19 -9.74 48.87
CA VAL A 87 9.64 -9.74 48.94
C VAL A 87 10.06 -9.76 50.40
N THR A 88 10.77 -10.81 50.79
CA THR A 88 11.35 -10.93 52.13
C THR A 88 12.74 -10.30 52.12
N ILE A 89 12.96 -9.36 53.03
CA ILE A 89 14.22 -8.66 53.26
C ILE A 89 14.83 -9.24 54.53
N TYR A 90 16.08 -9.67 54.46
CA TYR A 90 16.83 -10.20 55.59
C TYR A 90 17.95 -9.23 55.96
N ALA A 91 18.10 -8.90 57.25
CA ALA A 91 19.26 -8.23 57.79
C ALA A 91 20.14 -9.27 58.52
N LYS A 92 21.40 -9.39 58.10
CA LYS A 92 22.33 -10.40 58.63
C LYS A 92 22.62 -10.16 60.11
N GLY A 93 22.61 -11.22 60.91
CA GLY A 93 23.07 -11.14 62.31
C GLY A 93 24.59 -10.93 62.38
N THR A 94 25.04 -10.16 63.36
CA THR A 94 26.47 -9.92 63.64
C THR A 94 26.73 -10.09 65.14
N THR A 95 27.98 -9.95 65.56
CA THR A 95 28.35 -9.91 66.98
C THR A 95 27.69 -8.75 67.74
N LYS A 96 27.22 -7.71 67.03
CA LYS A 96 26.57 -6.53 67.61
C LYS A 96 25.05 -6.51 67.47
N TYR A 97 24.48 -7.21 66.48
CA TYR A 97 23.05 -7.15 66.18
C TYR A 97 22.44 -8.53 65.91
N PHE A 98 21.22 -8.76 66.42
CA PHE A 98 20.41 -9.94 66.04
C PHE A 98 20.02 -9.90 64.56
N SER A 99 19.74 -11.05 63.95
CA SER A 99 19.13 -11.10 62.62
C SER A 99 17.69 -10.56 62.67
N ALA A 100 17.24 -9.97 61.56
CA ALA A 100 15.87 -9.51 61.41
C ALA A 100 15.35 -9.86 60.01
N LYS A 101 14.03 -10.03 59.89
CA LYS A 101 13.34 -10.20 58.61
C LYS A 101 12.12 -9.29 58.52
N LYS A 102 11.82 -8.80 57.32
CA LYS A 102 10.60 -8.04 57.03
C LYS A 102 10.09 -8.40 55.64
N ASP A 103 8.78 -8.60 55.54
CA ASP A 103 8.11 -8.78 54.26
C ASP A 103 7.56 -7.43 53.77
N VAL A 104 7.72 -7.17 52.48
CA VAL A 104 7.05 -6.08 51.77
C VAL A 104 6.29 -6.62 50.58
N THR A 105 5.14 -6.03 50.29
CA THR A 105 4.31 -6.35 49.14
C THR A 105 4.66 -5.44 47.98
N VAL A 106 4.98 -6.04 46.83
CA VAL A 106 5.22 -5.31 45.59
C VAL A 106 4.13 -5.67 44.58
N LYS A 107 3.30 -4.70 44.21
CA LYS A 107 2.29 -4.82 43.16
C LYS A 107 2.91 -4.40 41.82
N VAL A 108 2.99 -5.34 40.89
CA VAL A 108 3.41 -5.08 39.52
C VAL A 108 2.17 -4.87 38.65
N LEU A 109 1.99 -3.65 38.16
CA LEU A 109 0.95 -3.29 37.18
C LEU A 109 1.39 -3.71 35.78
N ARG A 110 0.45 -4.26 35.01
CA ARG A 110 0.64 -4.50 33.58
C ARG A 110 0.90 -3.20 32.84
N ALA A 111 1.70 -3.24 31.78
CA ALA A 111 1.90 -2.12 30.88
C ALA A 111 0.65 -1.89 30.01
N SER A 112 0.34 -0.64 29.72
CA SER A 112 -0.73 -0.31 28.78
C SER A 112 -0.32 -0.64 27.33
N GLN A 113 -1.31 -0.89 26.49
CA GLN A 113 -1.14 -1.02 25.04
C GLN A 113 -2.29 -0.34 24.30
N SER A 114 -2.15 -0.15 22.99
CA SER A 114 -3.16 0.40 22.10
C SER A 114 -3.29 -0.46 20.84
N VAL A 115 -4.41 -0.30 20.14
CA VAL A 115 -4.67 -0.91 18.83
C VAL A 115 -4.61 0.19 17.77
N GLN A 116 -3.78 -0.01 16.75
CA GLN A 116 -3.70 0.85 15.57
C GLN A 116 -4.47 0.21 14.42
N ALA A 117 -5.45 0.92 13.88
CA ALA A 117 -6.25 0.56 12.71
C ALA A 117 -6.95 1.83 12.21
N SER A 118 -7.36 1.86 10.95
CA SER A 118 -8.04 3.00 10.33
C SER A 118 -9.37 2.57 9.73
N ASN A 119 -10.26 3.55 9.52
CA ASN A 119 -11.47 3.34 8.72
C ASN A 119 -11.05 3.06 7.27
N MET A 120 -11.90 2.33 6.54
CA MET A 120 -11.62 1.98 5.14
C MET A 120 -12.90 1.70 4.37
N THR A 121 -12.83 1.86 3.05
CA THR A 121 -13.87 1.42 2.11
C THR A 121 -13.44 0.14 1.43
N VAL A 122 -14.33 -0.83 1.30
CA VAL A 122 -14.15 -2.09 0.56
C VAL A 122 -15.29 -2.31 -0.43
N PHE A 123 -15.03 -3.09 -1.47
CA PHE A 123 -16.03 -3.35 -2.51
C PHE A 123 -16.65 -4.74 -2.37
N MET A 124 -17.92 -4.86 -2.75
CA MET A 124 -18.61 -6.15 -2.79
C MET A 124 -17.83 -7.18 -3.61
N GLY A 125 -17.66 -8.39 -3.07
CA GLY A 125 -16.91 -9.46 -3.73
C GLY A 125 -15.39 -9.32 -3.66
N GLU A 126 -14.85 -8.20 -3.14
CA GLU A 126 -13.42 -8.00 -2.95
C GLU A 126 -12.84 -9.07 -2.01
N ALA A 127 -11.79 -9.76 -2.44
CA ALA A 127 -11.17 -10.86 -1.71
C ALA A 127 -9.78 -10.48 -1.18
N GLY A 128 -9.38 -11.09 -0.07
CA GLY A 128 -8.01 -11.01 0.45
C GLY A 128 -7.65 -9.73 1.20
N ARG A 129 -8.47 -8.68 1.13
CA ARG A 129 -8.21 -7.42 1.84
C ARG A 129 -8.33 -7.58 3.36
N ALA A 130 -7.32 -7.09 4.09
CA ALA A 130 -7.26 -7.17 5.54
C ALA A 130 -7.19 -5.79 6.20
N ILE A 131 -7.68 -5.70 7.43
CA ILE A 131 -7.66 -4.44 8.23
C ILE A 131 -6.23 -3.95 8.50
N GLY A 132 -5.25 -4.86 8.54
CA GLY A 132 -3.84 -4.50 8.81
C GLY A 132 -3.60 -3.91 10.21
N ALA A 133 -4.45 -4.27 11.19
CA ALA A 133 -4.36 -3.74 12.54
C ALA A 133 -3.04 -4.13 13.23
N LYS A 134 -2.52 -3.26 14.10
CA LYS A 134 -1.28 -3.49 14.88
C LYS A 134 -1.54 -3.33 16.37
N ALA A 135 -1.04 -4.28 17.16
CA ALA A 135 -1.05 -4.27 18.62
C ALA A 135 0.13 -5.08 19.17
N LYS A 136 0.40 -4.96 20.48
CA LYS A 136 1.51 -5.71 21.14
C LYS A 136 1.14 -7.16 21.48
N THR A 137 -0.15 -7.50 21.43
CA THR A 137 -0.66 -8.83 21.76
C THR A 137 -1.60 -9.32 20.66
N THR A 138 -1.92 -10.61 20.70
CA THR A 138 -2.88 -11.24 19.77
C THR A 138 -4.22 -10.51 19.77
N MET A 139 -4.77 -10.33 18.58
CA MET A 139 -6.02 -9.61 18.36
C MET A 139 -7.18 -10.56 17.98
N SER A 140 -8.41 -10.10 18.22
CA SER A 140 -9.62 -10.68 17.66
C SER A 140 -10.50 -9.59 17.03
N TYR A 141 -11.35 -9.98 16.10
CA TYR A 141 -12.18 -9.09 15.28
C TYR A 141 -13.64 -9.50 15.38
N LYS A 142 -14.54 -8.52 15.46
CA LYS A 142 -15.99 -8.76 15.42
C LYS A 142 -16.66 -7.67 14.60
N SER A 143 -17.30 -8.08 13.49
CA SER A 143 -18.18 -7.22 12.72
C SER A 143 -19.50 -7.00 13.47
N SER A 144 -20.01 -5.77 13.41
CA SER A 144 -21.34 -5.41 13.93
C SER A 144 -22.47 -6.02 13.10
N ASN A 145 -22.25 -6.27 11.79
CA ASN A 145 -23.21 -6.94 10.93
C ASN A 145 -22.51 -7.88 9.92
N PRO A 146 -22.35 -9.19 10.25
CA PRO A 146 -21.73 -10.19 9.38
C PRO A 146 -22.49 -10.49 8.07
N SER A 147 -23.74 -10.04 7.93
CA SER A 147 -24.50 -10.16 6.68
C SER A 147 -24.08 -9.13 5.62
N ILE A 148 -23.53 -7.99 6.07
CA ILE A 148 -22.95 -6.94 5.22
C ILE A 148 -21.45 -7.20 5.03
N LEU A 149 -20.72 -7.44 6.13
CA LEU A 149 -19.27 -7.64 6.11
C LEU A 149 -18.82 -8.74 7.07
N GLY A 150 -18.27 -9.81 6.51
CA GLY A 150 -17.54 -10.83 7.26
C GLY A 150 -16.13 -10.37 7.63
N VAL A 151 -15.60 -10.85 8.76
CA VAL A 151 -14.19 -10.69 9.13
C VAL A 151 -13.71 -11.97 9.82
N ASN A 152 -12.55 -12.48 9.41
CA ASN A 152 -11.98 -13.70 9.98
C ASN A 152 -10.97 -13.42 11.12
N ALA A 153 -10.41 -14.47 11.72
CA ALA A 153 -9.46 -14.36 12.83
C ALA A 153 -8.15 -13.62 12.49
N LYS A 154 -7.77 -13.55 11.21
CA LYS A 154 -6.60 -12.80 10.73
C LYS A 154 -6.94 -11.34 10.39
N GLY A 155 -8.21 -10.94 10.50
CA GLY A 155 -8.68 -9.61 10.11
C GLY A 155 -8.89 -9.44 8.61
N VAL A 156 -8.96 -10.54 7.84
CA VAL A 156 -9.31 -10.52 6.41
C VAL A 156 -10.81 -10.38 6.29
N LEU A 157 -11.23 -9.49 5.39
CA LEU A 157 -12.61 -9.07 5.16
C LEU A 157 -13.28 -9.93 4.10
N THR A 158 -14.61 -10.01 4.17
CA THR A 158 -15.46 -10.62 3.15
C THR A 158 -16.68 -9.73 2.96
N PRO A 159 -16.62 -8.75 2.05
CA PRO A 159 -17.70 -7.80 1.82
C PRO A 159 -18.80 -8.44 0.97
N LYS A 160 -20.04 -8.45 1.48
CA LYS A 160 -21.15 -9.23 0.93
C LYS A 160 -22.27 -8.38 0.35
N ARG A 161 -22.61 -7.29 1.04
CA ARG A 161 -23.71 -6.39 0.69
C ARG A 161 -23.29 -4.96 0.97
N GLU A 162 -23.92 -4.02 0.29
CA GLU A 162 -23.70 -2.60 0.56
C GLU A 162 -24.14 -2.22 1.97
N GLY A 163 -23.43 -1.25 2.53
CA GLY A 163 -23.75 -0.65 3.81
C GLY A 163 -22.52 -0.44 4.69
N THR A 164 -22.69 0.44 5.66
CA THR A 164 -21.65 0.79 6.61
C THR A 164 -21.72 -0.10 7.85
N VAL A 165 -20.59 -0.68 8.24
CA VAL A 165 -20.48 -1.48 9.46
C VAL A 165 -19.36 -0.97 10.34
N THR A 166 -19.45 -1.24 11.65
CA THR A 166 -18.30 -1.12 12.53
C THR A 166 -17.64 -2.49 12.79
N VAL A 167 -16.32 -2.52 12.87
CA VAL A 167 -15.55 -3.69 13.32
C VAL A 167 -14.84 -3.36 14.62
N ARG A 168 -15.16 -4.15 15.66
CA ARG A 168 -14.49 -4.09 16.96
C ARG A 168 -13.25 -4.98 16.93
N ILE A 169 -12.10 -4.39 17.24
CA ILE A 169 -10.78 -5.04 17.30
C ILE A 169 -10.34 -5.08 18.76
N ASN A 170 -10.10 -6.27 19.30
CA ASN A 170 -9.68 -6.46 20.69
C ASN A 170 -8.26 -7.03 20.76
N ALA A 171 -7.32 -6.30 21.37
CA ALA A 171 -6.02 -6.84 21.76
C ALA A 171 -6.11 -7.47 23.15
N LYS A 172 -5.83 -8.77 23.23
CA LYS A 172 -6.03 -9.58 24.43
C LYS A 172 -5.08 -9.13 25.56
N ALA A 173 -5.59 -9.08 26.79
CA ALA A 173 -4.75 -8.93 27.97
C ALA A 173 -3.77 -10.11 28.11
N THR A 174 -2.54 -9.84 28.53
CA THR A 174 -1.53 -10.86 28.81
C THR A 174 -1.00 -10.70 30.22
N SER A 175 -0.02 -11.52 30.60
CA SER A 175 0.71 -11.31 31.84
C SER A 175 1.48 -9.99 31.86
N LYS A 176 1.85 -9.42 30.70
CA LYS A 176 2.59 -8.16 30.60
C LYS A 176 1.73 -6.94 30.30
N TYR A 177 0.72 -7.11 29.46
CA TYR A 177 -0.08 -6.00 28.92
C TYR A 177 -1.54 -6.05 29.36
N THR A 178 -2.14 -4.90 29.62
CA THR A 178 -3.61 -4.77 29.75
C THR A 178 -4.30 -5.07 28.41
N SER A 179 -5.61 -5.30 28.39
CA SER A 179 -6.34 -5.35 27.12
C SER A 179 -6.44 -3.96 26.49
N ALA A 180 -6.71 -3.91 25.19
CA ALA A 180 -7.08 -2.69 24.48
C ALA A 180 -8.15 -2.99 23.43
N THR A 181 -8.93 -1.99 23.03
CA THR A 181 -9.93 -2.14 21.98
C THR A 181 -9.96 -0.89 21.11
N LYS A 182 -10.15 -1.09 19.81
CA LYS A 182 -10.49 -0.03 18.86
C LYS A 182 -11.70 -0.48 18.04
N THR A 183 -12.57 0.46 17.71
CA THR A 183 -13.63 0.25 16.72
C THR A 183 -13.29 1.09 15.50
N ILE A 184 -13.40 0.49 14.32
CA ILE A 184 -13.27 1.20 13.03
C ILE A 184 -14.58 1.07 12.27
N THR A 185 -14.83 2.04 11.40
CA THR A 185 -15.92 2.00 10.43
C THR A 185 -15.38 1.46 9.12
N ILE A 186 -16.09 0.47 8.56
CA ILE A 186 -15.82 -0.06 7.23
C ILE A 186 -17.07 0.15 6.39
N ASP A 187 -16.89 0.83 5.27
CA ASP A 187 -17.97 1.06 4.32
C ASP A 187 -17.89 0.04 3.19
N VAL A 188 -18.95 -0.74 2.98
CA VAL A 188 -19.03 -1.72 1.91
C VAL A 188 -19.86 -1.13 0.78
N ARG A 189 -19.30 -1.11 -0.42
CA ARG A 189 -19.92 -0.46 -1.58
C ARG A 189 -19.97 -1.36 -2.79
N LYS A 190 -20.92 -1.10 -3.69
CA LYS A 190 -20.92 -1.68 -5.03
C LYS A 190 -19.84 -1.03 -5.87
N LEU A 191 -19.19 -1.85 -6.68
CA LEU A 191 -18.25 -1.41 -7.70
C LEU A 191 -19.01 -1.41 -9.03
N ASN A 192 -18.80 -0.39 -9.86
CA ASN A 192 -19.21 -0.49 -11.26
C ASN A 192 -18.52 -1.70 -11.92
N PRO A 193 -19.09 -2.28 -12.99
CA PRO A 193 -18.35 -3.22 -13.82
C PRO A 193 -17.03 -2.61 -14.30
N ALA A 194 -16.03 -3.47 -14.51
CA ALA A 194 -14.69 -3.03 -14.94
C ALA A 194 -14.72 -2.26 -16.26
N GLU A 195 -15.62 -2.65 -17.17
CA GLU A 195 -15.90 -1.98 -18.44
C GLU A 195 -17.41 -2.02 -18.72
N VAL A 196 -17.94 -0.89 -19.19
CA VAL A 196 -19.31 -0.75 -19.67
C VAL A 196 -19.30 0.09 -20.94
N THR A 197 -19.83 -0.45 -22.04
CA THR A 197 -20.11 0.35 -23.24
C THR A 197 -21.45 1.05 -23.13
N LEU A 198 -21.44 2.38 -23.19
CA LEU A 198 -22.62 3.21 -23.21
C LEU A 198 -23.02 3.51 -24.67
N LYS A 199 -24.29 3.88 -24.87
CA LYS A 199 -24.82 4.25 -26.18
C LYS A 199 -25.25 5.72 -26.18
N PRO A 200 -24.98 6.46 -27.27
CA PRO A 200 -25.49 7.82 -27.40
C PRO A 200 -27.02 7.84 -27.37
N GLY A 201 -27.61 8.89 -26.81
CA GLY A 201 -29.06 9.09 -26.68
C GLY A 201 -29.74 8.22 -25.62
N ARG A 202 -29.00 7.37 -24.88
CA ARG A 202 -29.56 6.53 -23.82
C ARG A 202 -29.17 7.04 -22.43
N THR A 203 -30.15 7.11 -21.54
CA THR A 203 -29.94 7.41 -20.11
C THR A 203 -29.58 6.15 -19.32
N TYR A 204 -28.56 6.27 -18.46
CA TYR A 204 -28.12 5.24 -17.52
C TYR A 204 -28.23 5.78 -16.10
N THR A 205 -28.59 4.94 -15.12
CA THR A 205 -28.87 5.38 -13.73
C THR A 205 -28.31 4.40 -12.69
N ASN A 206 -27.35 3.56 -13.07
CA ASN A 206 -26.92 2.40 -12.30
C ASN A 206 -25.40 2.33 -12.11
N TYR A 207 -24.71 3.45 -12.34
CA TYR A 207 -23.25 3.57 -12.27
C TYR A 207 -22.88 4.84 -11.51
N ASP A 208 -21.84 4.76 -10.68
CA ASP A 208 -21.20 5.91 -10.03
C ASP A 208 -20.04 6.40 -10.92
N ILE A 209 -20.23 7.48 -11.68
CA ILE A 209 -19.20 8.12 -12.49
C ILE A 209 -18.55 9.31 -11.78
N THR A 210 -19.21 9.91 -10.81
CA THR A 210 -18.70 11.06 -10.04
C THR A 210 -17.71 10.66 -8.94
N GLY A 211 -17.68 9.38 -8.59
CA GLY A 211 -16.87 8.79 -7.52
C GLY A 211 -17.40 9.09 -6.11
N ASP A 212 -18.61 9.63 -6.00
CA ASP A 212 -19.27 10.00 -4.75
C ASP A 212 -20.00 8.81 -4.08
N GLN A 213 -20.04 7.67 -4.77
CA GLN A 213 -20.65 6.40 -4.38
C GLN A 213 -22.17 6.35 -4.40
N ASN A 214 -22.79 7.27 -5.10
CA ASN A 214 -24.19 7.20 -5.47
C ASN A 214 -24.29 6.81 -6.96
N GLU A 215 -25.37 6.12 -7.32
CA GLU A 215 -25.64 5.88 -8.74
C GLU A 215 -26.02 7.21 -9.40
N ASP A 216 -25.36 7.53 -10.51
CA ASP A 216 -25.50 8.77 -11.26
C ASP A 216 -26.41 8.60 -12.48
N ILE A 217 -27.05 9.69 -12.90
CA ILE A 217 -27.78 9.78 -14.16
C ILE A 217 -26.82 10.24 -15.26
N ILE A 218 -26.53 9.37 -16.22
CA ILE A 218 -25.56 9.60 -17.30
C ILE A 218 -26.28 9.58 -18.64
N LEU A 219 -26.06 10.60 -19.48
CA LEU A 219 -26.50 10.65 -20.86
C LEU A 219 -25.39 11.28 -21.71
N VAL A 220 -25.03 10.63 -22.82
CA VAL A 220 -24.20 11.23 -23.87
C VAL A 220 -25.09 11.45 -25.08
N GLU A 221 -25.14 12.67 -25.59
CA GLU A 221 -26.01 13.08 -26.68
C GLU A 221 -25.17 13.60 -27.85
N GLN A 222 -25.37 13.02 -29.03
CA GLN A 222 -24.81 13.56 -30.27
C GLN A 222 -25.75 14.63 -30.79
N THR A 223 -25.27 15.87 -30.95
CA THR A 223 -26.05 17.04 -31.32
C THR A 223 -25.57 17.66 -32.63
N ASP A 224 -26.29 18.67 -33.14
CA ASP A 224 -26.03 19.29 -34.46
C ASP A 224 -25.97 18.27 -35.60
N ARG A 225 -26.93 17.36 -35.61
CA ARG A 225 -27.07 16.32 -36.63
C ARG A 225 -27.27 16.94 -38.01
N TYR A 226 -26.56 16.42 -38.99
CA TYR A 226 -26.87 16.63 -40.40
C TYR A 226 -26.61 15.35 -41.21
N VAL A 227 -27.15 15.29 -42.43
CA VAL A 227 -27.01 14.13 -43.31
C VAL A 227 -26.27 14.57 -44.57
N ASN A 228 -25.22 13.85 -44.92
CA ASN A 228 -24.48 14.07 -46.16
C ASN A 228 -24.28 12.73 -46.87
N SER A 229 -24.60 12.66 -48.16
CA SER A 229 -24.50 11.42 -48.96
C SER A 229 -25.16 10.17 -48.34
N GLY A 230 -26.19 10.36 -47.52
CA GLY A 230 -26.89 9.27 -46.82
C GLY A 230 -26.26 8.83 -45.50
N GLU A 231 -25.13 9.42 -45.10
CA GLU A 231 -24.46 9.16 -43.83
C GLU A 231 -24.89 10.18 -42.77
N GLU A 232 -25.10 9.70 -41.55
CA GLU A 232 -25.42 10.55 -40.41
C GLU A 232 -24.15 11.11 -39.78
N MET A 233 -24.06 12.43 -39.76
CA MET A 233 -22.92 13.17 -39.24
C MET A 233 -23.39 14.13 -38.14
N TYR A 234 -22.48 14.44 -37.23
CA TYR A 234 -22.74 15.26 -36.05
C TYR A 234 -21.60 16.25 -35.85
N ARG A 235 -21.87 17.39 -35.23
CA ARG A 235 -20.84 18.38 -34.85
C ARG A 235 -20.81 18.64 -33.36
N GLY A 236 -21.94 18.48 -32.67
CA GLY A 236 -22.01 18.62 -31.23
C GLY A 236 -21.94 17.28 -30.51
N LEU A 237 -21.33 17.26 -29.33
CA LEU A 237 -21.32 16.11 -28.42
C LEU A 237 -21.47 16.62 -27.00
N ASP A 238 -22.60 16.33 -26.38
CA ASP A 238 -22.93 16.77 -25.03
C ASP A 238 -22.91 15.59 -24.05
N LEU A 239 -22.24 15.77 -22.91
CA LEU A 239 -22.30 14.86 -21.77
C LEU A 239 -23.17 15.47 -20.68
N TYR A 240 -24.11 14.68 -20.16
CA TYR A 240 -24.91 15.01 -19.01
C TYR A 240 -24.62 14.05 -17.86
N ILE A 241 -24.31 14.59 -16.69
CA ILE A 241 -24.18 13.84 -15.43
C ILE A 241 -25.05 14.53 -14.39
N ASN A 242 -26.03 13.82 -13.84
CA ASN A 242 -26.98 14.33 -12.84
C ASN A 242 -27.66 15.65 -13.27
N GLY A 243 -27.98 15.76 -14.57
CA GLY A 243 -28.62 16.94 -15.16
C GLY A 243 -27.66 18.10 -15.49
N ARG A 244 -26.39 18.04 -15.07
CA ARG A 244 -25.38 19.01 -15.48
C ARG A 244 -24.84 18.66 -16.85
N LYS A 245 -24.70 19.68 -17.72
CA LYS A 245 -24.23 19.57 -19.10
C LYS A 245 -22.76 19.98 -19.25
N TRP A 246 -22.02 19.23 -20.06
CA TRP A 246 -20.73 19.58 -20.63
C TRP A 246 -20.80 19.44 -22.15
N SER A 247 -20.58 20.52 -22.89
CA SER A 247 -20.42 20.48 -24.34
C SER A 247 -18.98 20.17 -24.68
N LEU A 248 -18.74 18.94 -25.12
CA LEU A 248 -17.40 18.42 -25.41
C LEU A 248 -16.97 18.72 -26.85
N LEU A 249 -17.95 18.80 -27.75
CA LEU A 249 -17.83 19.30 -29.12
C LEU A 249 -19.01 20.23 -29.41
N ASP A 250 -18.81 21.22 -30.27
CA ASP A 250 -19.82 22.17 -30.73
C ASP A 250 -19.88 22.33 -32.27
N ARG A 251 -20.88 23.05 -32.77
CA ARG A 251 -21.12 23.26 -34.21
C ARG A 251 -19.93 23.80 -35.03
N ASN A 252 -18.94 24.43 -34.39
CA ASN A 252 -17.75 24.94 -35.06
C ASN A 252 -16.64 23.91 -35.16
N ASP A 253 -16.74 22.81 -34.40
CA ASP A 253 -15.83 21.68 -34.51
C ASP A 253 -16.06 20.90 -35.80
N MET A 254 -15.09 20.04 -36.11
CA MET A 254 -15.17 19.14 -37.23
C MET A 254 -16.32 18.14 -37.03
N TYR A 255 -16.96 17.75 -38.13
CA TYR A 255 -17.99 16.74 -38.07
C TYR A 255 -17.39 15.37 -37.73
N TYR A 256 -18.21 14.47 -37.20
CA TYR A 256 -17.85 13.08 -36.97
C TYR A 256 -19.03 12.15 -37.29
N TYR A 257 -18.70 10.88 -37.54
CA TYR A 257 -19.68 9.84 -37.86
C TYR A 257 -20.28 9.19 -36.61
N ALA A 258 -21.52 8.72 -36.71
CA ALA A 258 -22.13 7.90 -35.68
C ALA A 258 -21.79 6.40 -35.82
N PRO A 259 -21.83 5.63 -34.71
CA PRO A 259 -21.98 6.10 -33.33
C PRO A 259 -20.64 6.54 -32.71
N VAL A 260 -20.69 7.52 -31.80
CA VAL A 260 -19.56 7.81 -30.91
C VAL A 260 -19.27 6.58 -30.02
N LYS A 261 -17.99 6.24 -29.85
CA LYS A 261 -17.56 5.22 -28.88
C LYS A 261 -17.56 5.83 -27.49
N ILE A 262 -18.30 5.19 -26.57
CA ILE A 262 -18.42 5.63 -25.18
C ILE A 262 -18.21 4.42 -24.27
N ASN A 263 -17.12 4.41 -23.52
CA ASN A 263 -16.84 3.34 -22.56
C ASN A 263 -16.58 3.91 -21.17
N LEU A 264 -17.24 3.36 -20.16
CA LEU A 264 -16.96 3.62 -18.75
C LEU A 264 -16.06 2.51 -18.21
N TYR A 265 -14.87 2.88 -17.79
CA TYR A 265 -13.88 2.01 -17.18
C TYR A 265 -13.81 2.23 -15.68
N THR A 266 -13.74 1.15 -14.91
CA THR A 266 -13.64 1.25 -13.44
C THR A 266 -12.42 0.48 -12.95
N LEU A 267 -11.52 1.19 -12.27
CA LEU A 267 -10.35 0.60 -11.61
C LEU A 267 -10.74 -0.22 -10.38
N GLU A 268 -9.85 -1.10 -9.91
CA GLU A 268 -10.10 -1.93 -8.70
C GLU A 268 -10.31 -1.09 -7.43
N ASN A 269 -9.77 0.13 -7.37
CA ASN A 269 -10.01 1.08 -6.28
C ASN A 269 -11.37 1.82 -6.41
N GLY A 270 -12.19 1.46 -7.39
CA GLY A 270 -13.51 2.04 -7.66
C GLY A 270 -13.48 3.39 -8.32
N LYS A 271 -12.38 3.77 -8.98
CA LYS A 271 -12.30 5.03 -9.70
C LYS A 271 -12.78 4.87 -11.15
N PRO A 272 -13.85 5.59 -11.56
CA PRO A 272 -14.39 5.55 -12.91
C PRO A 272 -13.65 6.50 -13.86
N PHE A 273 -13.59 6.13 -15.14
CA PHE A 273 -13.07 6.93 -16.25
C PHE A 273 -13.94 6.74 -17.48
N LEU A 274 -14.31 7.82 -18.15
CA LEU A 274 -15.13 7.80 -19.35
C LEU A 274 -14.25 8.03 -20.58
N GLU A 275 -14.13 7.00 -21.42
CA GLU A 275 -13.56 7.12 -22.75
C GLU A 275 -14.61 7.65 -23.72
N LEU A 276 -14.22 8.68 -24.47
CA LEU A 276 -14.97 9.20 -25.59
C LEU A 276 -14.07 9.22 -26.83
N TYR A 277 -14.54 8.59 -27.89
CA TYR A 277 -13.88 8.58 -29.18
C TYR A 277 -14.88 8.79 -30.31
N ALA A 278 -14.61 9.77 -31.15
CA ALA A 278 -15.32 9.99 -32.41
C ALA A 278 -14.34 10.45 -33.49
N SER A 279 -14.60 10.04 -34.72
CA SER A 279 -13.75 10.34 -35.87
C SER A 279 -14.55 10.83 -37.08
N SER A 280 -13.89 11.64 -37.90
CA SER A 280 -14.33 12.08 -39.22
C SER A 280 -13.76 11.15 -40.30
N ASP A 281 -13.68 11.64 -41.54
CA ASP A 281 -13.06 10.94 -42.67
C ASP A 281 -11.65 10.42 -42.35
N ASN A 282 -11.32 9.26 -42.93
CA ASN A 282 -10.02 8.59 -42.80
C ASN A 282 -9.60 8.31 -41.35
N ASP A 283 -10.56 8.01 -40.47
CA ASP A 283 -10.33 7.77 -39.05
C ASP A 283 -9.63 8.93 -38.33
N TYR A 284 -9.79 10.17 -38.83
CA TYR A 284 -9.22 11.33 -38.16
C TYR A 284 -10.03 11.62 -36.88
N PRO A 285 -9.41 11.59 -35.70
CA PRO A 285 -10.12 11.78 -34.45
C PRO A 285 -10.57 13.23 -34.31
N VAL A 286 -11.86 13.43 -33.99
CA VAL A 286 -12.40 14.73 -33.56
C VAL A 286 -12.37 14.84 -32.05
N ILE A 287 -12.55 13.70 -31.36
CA ILE A 287 -12.32 13.54 -29.93
C ILE A 287 -11.72 12.17 -29.69
N SER A 288 -10.69 12.12 -28.85
CA SER A 288 -10.05 10.90 -28.39
C SER A 288 -9.48 11.20 -27.01
N ALA A 289 -10.26 10.90 -25.97
CA ALA A 289 -9.91 11.29 -24.61
C ALA A 289 -10.48 10.37 -23.53
N LEU A 290 -9.80 10.36 -22.38
CA LEU A 290 -10.31 9.85 -21.12
C LEU A 290 -10.66 11.00 -20.20
N TYR A 291 -11.88 10.96 -19.67
CA TYR A 291 -12.38 11.91 -18.69
C TYR A 291 -12.52 11.26 -17.33
N GLN A 292 -12.27 12.04 -16.28
CA GLN A 292 -12.62 11.68 -14.92
C GLN A 292 -13.59 12.73 -14.39
N CYS A 293 -14.72 12.27 -13.83
CA CYS A 293 -15.60 13.14 -13.07
C CYS A 293 -15.24 13.03 -11.58
N GLN A 294 -15.14 14.17 -10.90
CA GLN A 294 -14.89 14.23 -9.46
C GLN A 294 -15.92 15.18 -8.84
N GLY A 295 -17.03 14.62 -8.36
CA GLY A 295 -18.17 15.41 -7.90
C GLY A 295 -18.71 16.29 -9.03
N GLU A 296 -18.45 17.60 -8.93
CA GLU A 296 -18.94 18.60 -9.88
C GLU A 296 -17.95 18.96 -10.99
N THR A 297 -16.75 18.38 -11.03
CA THR A 297 -15.77 18.67 -12.08
C THR A 297 -15.69 17.53 -13.07
N LEU A 298 -15.48 17.86 -14.35
CA LEU A 298 -15.13 16.92 -15.40
C LEU A 298 -13.75 17.33 -15.92
N GLU A 299 -12.77 16.46 -15.73
CA GLU A 299 -11.39 16.70 -16.14
C GLU A 299 -11.03 15.75 -17.28
N CYS A 300 -10.45 16.29 -18.34
CA CYS A 300 -9.80 15.48 -19.37
C CYS A 300 -8.45 15.01 -18.82
N VAL A 301 -8.40 13.78 -18.30
CA VAL A 301 -7.20 13.25 -17.63
C VAL A 301 -6.16 12.73 -18.62
N VAL A 302 -6.60 12.32 -19.82
CA VAL A 302 -5.72 12.02 -20.93
C VAL A 302 -6.36 12.52 -22.22
N ASP A 303 -5.71 13.49 -22.85
CA ASP A 303 -6.06 14.00 -24.19
C ASP A 303 -5.14 13.34 -25.22
N PHE A 304 -5.63 12.32 -25.92
CA PHE A 304 -4.82 11.55 -26.86
C PHE A 304 -4.49 12.31 -28.13
N MET A 305 -5.24 13.37 -28.45
CA MET A 305 -4.99 14.17 -29.64
C MET A 305 -3.72 15.00 -29.53
N ARG A 306 -3.21 15.20 -28.30
CA ARG A 306 -2.10 16.12 -28.02
C ARG A 306 -0.83 15.45 -27.53
N VAL A 307 -0.83 14.14 -27.29
CA VAL A 307 0.30 13.42 -26.67
C VAL A 307 1.61 13.60 -27.46
N PHE A 308 1.51 13.59 -28.80
CA PHE A 308 2.67 13.59 -29.69
C PHE A 308 2.94 14.93 -30.39
N GLY A 309 2.20 15.99 -30.07
CA GLY A 309 2.45 17.33 -30.62
C GLY A 309 2.70 17.34 -32.14
N ASN A 310 3.91 17.77 -32.54
CA ASN A 310 4.33 17.94 -33.94
C ASN A 310 4.99 16.69 -34.57
N TYR A 311 4.96 15.53 -33.91
CA TYR A 311 5.68 14.32 -34.34
C TYR A 311 4.83 13.39 -35.24
N GLY A 312 3.58 13.77 -35.48
CA GLY A 312 2.67 13.05 -36.36
C GLY A 312 1.23 13.42 -36.10
N ARG A 313 0.32 12.84 -36.90
CA ARG A 313 -1.12 13.03 -36.72
C ARG A 313 -1.69 11.90 -35.85
N PRO A 314 -2.49 12.23 -34.81
CA PRO A 314 -3.18 11.22 -34.02
C PRO A 314 -4.22 10.47 -34.88
N HIS A 315 -4.44 9.19 -34.60
CA HIS A 315 -5.43 8.35 -35.27
C HIS A 315 -6.48 7.85 -34.28
N ARG A 316 -6.21 6.73 -33.61
CA ARG A 316 -7.11 6.12 -32.63
C ARG A 316 -6.36 5.77 -31.37
N ASN A 317 -7.05 5.85 -30.24
CA ASN A 317 -6.63 5.19 -29.02
C ASN A 317 -7.41 3.89 -28.84
N GLU A 318 -6.78 2.93 -28.19
CA GLU A 318 -7.41 1.68 -27.79
C GLU A 318 -7.03 1.40 -26.34
N LEU A 319 -8.03 1.14 -25.50
CA LEU A 319 -7.75 0.62 -24.17
C LEU A 319 -7.42 -0.87 -24.26
N VAL A 320 -6.14 -1.20 -24.13
CA VAL A 320 -5.64 -2.57 -24.26
C VAL A 320 -5.97 -3.40 -23.02
N THR A 321 -5.84 -2.81 -21.83
CA THR A 321 -6.10 -3.53 -20.57
C THR A 321 -6.41 -2.58 -19.42
N VAL A 322 -7.41 -2.92 -18.60
CA VAL A 322 -7.59 -2.40 -17.25
C VAL A 322 -7.26 -3.51 -16.26
N LYS A 323 -6.27 -3.28 -15.40
CA LYS A 323 -5.86 -4.26 -14.39
C LYS A 323 -5.42 -3.56 -13.12
N GLY A 324 -5.95 -3.96 -11.98
CA GLY A 324 -5.63 -3.25 -10.75
C GLY A 324 -6.09 -1.80 -10.82
N ASN A 325 -5.15 -0.91 -10.51
CA ASN A 325 -5.30 0.53 -10.64
C ASN A 325 -4.46 1.09 -11.81
N THR A 326 -4.28 0.27 -12.85
CA THR A 326 -3.48 0.60 -14.03
C THR A 326 -4.25 0.38 -15.31
N MET A 327 -3.93 1.20 -16.30
CA MET A 327 -4.48 1.12 -17.65
C MET A 327 -3.32 1.05 -18.65
N LYS A 328 -3.37 0.07 -19.56
CA LYS A 328 -2.51 0.06 -20.74
C LYS A 328 -3.32 0.63 -21.90
N ILE A 329 -2.84 1.73 -22.47
CA ILE A 329 -3.51 2.43 -23.57
C ILE A 329 -2.57 2.40 -24.76
N ARG A 330 -3.07 1.87 -25.87
CA ARG A 330 -2.43 1.92 -27.17
C ARG A 330 -2.84 3.20 -27.87
N GLN A 331 -1.86 3.96 -28.32
CA GLN A 331 -2.08 5.17 -29.08
C GLN A 331 -1.56 4.96 -30.49
N SER A 332 -2.40 5.23 -31.47
CA SER A 332 -2.05 5.17 -32.88
C SER A 332 -1.83 6.57 -33.44
N MET A 333 -0.80 6.71 -34.27
CA MET A 333 -0.51 7.93 -35.01
C MET A 333 0.10 7.62 -36.37
N MET A 334 -0.01 8.57 -37.30
CA MET A 334 0.84 8.65 -38.49
C MET A 334 2.06 9.53 -38.16
N SER A 335 3.14 8.91 -37.70
CA SER A 335 4.38 9.61 -37.34
C SER A 335 5.16 10.07 -38.58
N TYR A 336 5.81 11.23 -38.48
CA TYR A 336 6.77 11.68 -39.49
C TYR A 336 8.03 10.81 -39.54
N SER A 337 8.42 10.24 -38.39
CA SER A 337 9.56 9.35 -38.28
C SER A 337 9.21 7.93 -38.70
N THR A 338 8.16 7.35 -38.11
CA THR A 338 7.92 5.90 -38.16
C THR A 338 6.68 5.50 -38.96
N GLY A 339 6.01 6.47 -39.60
CA GLY A 339 4.76 6.24 -40.32
C GLY A 339 3.64 5.80 -39.39
N ILE A 340 2.69 5.00 -39.89
CA ILE A 340 1.61 4.43 -39.06
C ILE A 340 2.22 3.65 -37.91
N SER A 341 1.95 4.08 -36.69
CA SER A 341 2.53 3.53 -35.47
C SER A 341 1.44 3.19 -34.46
N GLU A 342 1.67 2.16 -33.67
CA GLU A 342 0.88 1.83 -32.48
C GLU A 342 1.83 1.72 -31.27
N ILE A 343 1.58 2.55 -30.25
CA ILE A 343 2.47 2.71 -29.10
C ILE A 343 1.68 2.49 -27.81
N ASP A 344 2.11 1.50 -27.02
CA ASP A 344 1.50 1.19 -25.73
C ASP A 344 2.13 2.03 -24.63
N PHE A 345 1.28 2.71 -23.85
CA PHE A 345 1.65 3.44 -22.63
C PHE A 345 0.95 2.83 -21.42
N ASP A 346 1.70 2.74 -20.32
CA ASP A 346 1.16 2.33 -19.04
C ASP A 346 0.85 3.55 -18.17
N TYR A 347 -0.40 3.62 -17.72
CA TYR A 347 -0.91 4.64 -16.81
C TYR A 347 -1.28 4.01 -15.48
N GLY A 348 -1.01 4.73 -14.40
CA GLY A 348 -1.37 4.35 -13.04
C GLY A 348 -2.21 5.43 -12.38
N TYR A 349 -3.15 5.03 -11.53
CA TYR A 349 -3.89 5.96 -10.70
C TYR A 349 -3.03 6.42 -9.51
N MET A 350 -2.58 7.67 -9.56
CA MET A 350 -1.65 8.26 -8.60
C MET A 350 -2.09 9.69 -8.29
N ASN A 351 -2.01 10.08 -7.02
CA ASN A 351 -2.33 11.45 -6.58
C ASN A 351 -3.74 11.94 -6.99
N GLY A 352 -4.70 11.04 -7.16
CA GLY A 352 -6.09 11.38 -7.46
C GLY A 352 -6.47 11.34 -8.94
N THR A 353 -5.54 11.08 -9.86
CA THR A 353 -5.82 11.02 -11.32
C THR A 353 -4.97 9.93 -12.01
N LEU A 354 -5.22 9.67 -13.29
CA LEU A 354 -4.36 8.82 -14.12
C LEU A 354 -3.10 9.59 -14.53
N GLN A 355 -1.94 8.97 -14.34
CA GLN A 355 -0.66 9.53 -14.77
C GLN A 355 0.19 8.46 -15.47
N PRO A 356 1.01 8.83 -16.46
CA PRO A 356 1.97 7.89 -17.05
C PRO A 356 2.91 7.32 -15.97
N ILE A 357 3.12 6.01 -15.96
CA ILE A 357 3.99 5.35 -14.96
C ILE A 357 5.46 5.70 -15.19
N SER A 358 5.91 5.65 -16.44
CA SER A 358 7.31 5.94 -16.84
C SER A 358 7.43 7.06 -17.87
N GLY A 359 6.32 7.41 -18.52
CA GLY A 359 6.29 8.26 -19.72
C GLY A 359 6.93 7.62 -20.96
N VAL A 360 7.34 6.34 -20.88
CA VAL A 360 7.95 5.60 -21.98
C VAL A 360 6.88 4.78 -22.69
N GLY A 361 6.69 5.05 -23.97
CA GLY A 361 5.82 4.27 -24.86
C GLY A 361 6.58 3.10 -25.48
N THR A 362 5.92 1.97 -25.69
CA THR A 362 6.50 0.81 -26.38
C THR A 362 5.87 0.66 -27.75
N TYR A 363 6.67 0.69 -28.81
CA TYR A 363 6.17 0.42 -30.15
C TYR A 363 5.75 -1.05 -30.25
N THR A 364 4.47 -1.26 -30.55
CA THR A 364 3.92 -2.59 -30.87
C THR A 364 3.83 -2.78 -32.38
N TYR A 365 3.70 -1.67 -33.11
CA TYR A 365 3.65 -1.64 -34.57
C TYR A 365 4.24 -0.35 -35.11
N THR A 366 4.96 -0.44 -36.22
CA THR A 366 5.22 0.63 -37.18
C THR A 366 5.02 0.11 -38.61
N SER A 367 4.74 1.01 -39.56
CA SER A 367 4.68 0.67 -40.98
C SER A 367 6.07 0.39 -41.59
N LEU A 368 7.15 0.64 -40.85
CA LEU A 368 8.52 0.40 -41.29
C LEU A 368 8.81 -1.11 -41.40
N VAL A 369 9.20 -1.54 -42.60
CA VAL A 369 9.53 -2.93 -42.91
C VAL A 369 10.89 -3.02 -43.59
N VAL A 370 11.70 -3.99 -43.16
CA VAL A 370 12.95 -4.38 -43.84
C VAL A 370 12.98 -5.90 -43.93
N ASN A 371 13.15 -6.45 -45.14
CA ASN A 371 13.21 -7.90 -45.39
C ASN A 371 12.00 -8.69 -44.83
N GLY A 372 10.81 -8.08 -44.83
CA GLY A 372 9.58 -8.69 -44.31
C GLY A 372 9.40 -8.58 -42.79
N GLU A 373 10.38 -8.04 -42.06
CA GLU A 373 10.29 -7.77 -40.62
C GLU A 373 9.80 -6.35 -40.36
N ARG A 374 8.75 -6.21 -39.55
CA ARG A 374 8.20 -4.91 -39.11
C ARG A 374 9.04 -4.29 -38.00
N ASN A 375 8.79 -3.01 -37.72
CA ASN A 375 9.50 -2.22 -36.70
C ASN A 375 10.99 -2.10 -37.00
N ARG A 376 11.34 -2.02 -38.30
CA ARG A 376 12.72 -1.94 -38.79
C ARG A 376 12.89 -0.71 -39.66
N GLY A 377 13.70 0.24 -39.22
CA GLY A 377 13.99 1.48 -39.96
C GLY A 377 15.35 1.41 -40.65
N ILE A 378 15.45 1.98 -41.86
CA ILE A 378 16.72 2.21 -42.56
C ILE A 378 17.06 3.68 -42.42
N LEU A 379 18.15 4.03 -41.75
CA LEU A 379 18.54 5.43 -41.58
C LEU A 379 18.93 6.05 -42.92
N ASN A 380 18.49 7.28 -43.15
CA ASN A 380 18.70 8.01 -44.40
C ASN A 380 19.96 8.90 -44.37
N ALA A 381 20.60 9.01 -43.21
CA ALA A 381 21.86 9.73 -43.00
C ALA A 381 22.61 9.15 -41.80
N ASP A 382 23.89 9.50 -41.66
CA ASP A 382 24.67 9.23 -40.45
C ASP A 382 23.95 9.81 -39.23
N THR A 383 23.57 8.95 -38.28
CA THR A 383 22.71 9.34 -37.15
C THR A 383 23.37 9.00 -35.83
N LEU A 384 23.46 10.01 -34.97
CA LEU A 384 24.01 9.88 -33.63
C LEU A 384 23.02 9.23 -32.67
N LEU A 385 23.50 8.29 -31.87
CA LEU A 385 22.72 7.58 -30.85
C LEU A 385 23.17 8.01 -29.45
N TYR A 386 22.23 8.36 -28.59
CA TYR A 386 22.48 8.81 -27.22
C TYR A 386 22.14 7.76 -26.17
N SER A 387 22.82 7.80 -25.02
CA SER A 387 22.58 6.88 -23.90
C SER A 387 21.22 7.10 -23.22
N THR A 388 20.71 8.33 -23.28
CA THR A 388 19.44 8.76 -22.67
C THR A 388 18.67 9.69 -23.63
N PRO A 389 17.32 9.71 -23.57
CA PRO A 389 16.52 10.58 -24.42
C PRO A 389 16.75 12.05 -24.04
N GLY A 390 17.15 12.88 -25.02
CA GLY A 390 17.55 14.28 -24.81
C GLY A 390 18.86 14.47 -24.05
N GLY A 391 19.70 13.42 -23.96
CA GLY A 391 21.01 13.48 -23.34
C GLY A 391 22.11 13.92 -24.30
N ASN A 392 23.28 14.26 -23.74
CA ASN A 392 24.48 14.66 -24.51
C ASN A 392 25.54 13.55 -24.58
N GLU A 393 25.32 12.42 -23.93
CA GLU A 393 26.27 11.31 -23.93
C GLU A 393 26.03 10.43 -25.16
N GLU A 394 26.97 10.52 -26.09
CA GLU A 394 27.00 9.79 -27.35
C GLU A 394 27.42 8.33 -27.14
N LEU A 395 26.70 7.40 -27.75
CA LEU A 395 27.04 5.98 -27.75
C LEU A 395 27.82 5.60 -29.01
N LEU A 396 27.25 5.91 -30.17
CA LEU A 396 27.84 5.66 -31.47
C LEU A 396 27.10 6.45 -32.56
N THR A 397 27.74 6.58 -33.71
CA THR A 397 27.10 7.05 -34.94
C THR A 397 26.77 5.84 -35.81
N ILE A 398 25.50 5.70 -36.19
CA ILE A 398 25.04 4.67 -37.13
C ILE A 398 25.19 5.25 -38.53
N PRO A 399 25.88 4.57 -39.46
CA PRO A 399 26.03 5.08 -40.82
C PRO A 399 24.69 5.11 -41.56
N GLU A 400 24.60 5.97 -42.58
CA GLU A 400 23.53 5.92 -43.59
C GLU A 400 23.31 4.48 -44.11
N GLY A 401 22.05 4.10 -44.28
CA GLY A 401 21.66 2.73 -44.66
C GLY A 401 21.66 1.75 -43.49
N GLY A 402 22.09 2.16 -42.30
CA GLY A 402 22.05 1.34 -41.09
C GLY A 402 20.63 0.93 -40.72
N VAL A 403 20.42 -0.38 -40.52
CA VAL A 403 19.11 -0.96 -40.18
C VAL A 403 18.95 -1.09 -38.68
N VAL A 404 17.93 -0.46 -38.12
CA VAL A 404 17.67 -0.44 -36.67
C VAL A 404 16.33 -1.09 -36.32
N SER A 405 16.23 -1.71 -35.14
CA SER A 405 14.93 -2.08 -34.56
C SER A 405 14.34 -0.90 -33.80
N ILE A 406 13.08 -0.58 -34.06
CA ILE A 406 12.32 0.43 -33.32
C ILE A 406 11.73 -0.22 -32.07
N LEU A 407 12.02 0.33 -30.89
CA LEU A 407 11.67 -0.30 -29.61
C LEU A 407 10.66 0.52 -28.81
N ARG A 408 11.01 1.76 -28.47
CA ARG A 408 10.27 2.60 -27.52
C ARG A 408 10.31 4.06 -27.94
N CYS A 409 9.48 4.89 -27.32
CA CYS A 409 9.60 6.34 -27.41
C CYS A 409 9.48 7.00 -26.04
N LYS A 410 9.96 8.24 -25.93
CA LYS A 410 9.76 9.08 -24.76
C LYS A 410 9.72 10.54 -25.16
N MET A 411 8.79 11.29 -24.55
CA MET A 411 8.78 12.76 -24.61
C MET A 411 9.69 13.32 -23.49
N VAL A 412 10.62 14.19 -23.84
CA VAL A 412 11.52 14.91 -22.90
C VAL A 412 11.64 16.35 -23.37
N ASN A 413 11.31 17.32 -22.51
CA ASN A 413 11.40 18.76 -22.83
C ASN A 413 10.71 19.17 -24.15
N HIS A 414 9.54 18.59 -24.44
CA HIS A 414 8.80 18.72 -25.71
C HIS A 414 9.42 18.02 -26.92
N GLY A 415 10.62 17.47 -26.79
CA GLY A 415 11.26 16.60 -27.78
C GLY A 415 10.77 15.15 -27.71
N MET A 416 10.50 14.51 -28.84
CA MET A 416 10.25 13.07 -28.92
C MET A 416 11.54 12.34 -29.28
N TYR A 417 11.86 11.30 -28.52
CA TYR A 417 13.03 10.44 -28.78
C TYR A 417 12.57 9.01 -29.00
N ILE A 418 13.17 8.36 -29.99
CA ILE A 418 12.90 6.96 -30.36
C ILE A 418 14.08 6.11 -29.89
N GLN A 419 13.79 5.13 -29.05
CA GLN A 419 14.78 4.12 -28.67
C GLN A 419 14.88 3.09 -29.79
N VAL A 420 16.12 2.86 -30.23
CA VAL A 420 16.42 1.87 -31.26
C VAL A 420 17.52 0.91 -30.81
N SER A 421 17.59 -0.25 -31.47
CA SER A 421 18.70 -1.19 -31.33
C SER A 421 19.43 -1.35 -32.67
N TYR A 422 20.75 -1.18 -32.63
CA TYR A 422 21.66 -1.37 -33.77
C TYR A 422 22.84 -2.25 -33.34
N ASN A 423 23.02 -3.40 -34.00
CA ASN A 423 24.09 -4.37 -33.69
C ASN A 423 24.26 -4.69 -32.20
N GLY A 424 23.14 -4.79 -31.47
CA GLY A 424 23.12 -5.08 -30.03
C GLY A 424 23.29 -3.86 -29.11
N THR A 425 23.63 -2.69 -29.65
CA THR A 425 23.66 -1.43 -28.89
C THR A 425 22.27 -0.81 -28.88
N ILE A 426 21.78 -0.46 -27.69
CA ILE A 426 20.49 0.21 -27.48
C ILE A 426 20.74 1.66 -27.09
N GLY A 427 20.07 2.58 -27.75
CA GLY A 427 20.14 4.00 -27.43
C GLY A 427 19.00 4.79 -28.06
N TRP A 428 19.08 6.10 -28.00
CA TRP A 428 18.02 7.02 -28.37
C TRP A 428 18.46 7.95 -29.48
N LEU A 429 17.59 8.15 -30.46
CA LEU A 429 17.72 9.20 -31.47
C LEU A 429 16.53 10.14 -31.37
N GLU A 430 16.71 11.37 -31.83
CA GLU A 430 15.63 12.35 -31.90
C GLU A 430 14.67 12.00 -33.04
N ALA A 431 13.37 12.12 -32.77
CA ALA A 431 12.35 11.93 -33.79
C ALA A 431 12.26 13.17 -34.66
N GLN A 432 11.86 12.98 -35.92
CA GLN A 432 11.56 14.05 -36.85
C GLN A 432 10.24 14.75 -36.50
N GLU A 433 10.28 16.07 -36.44
CA GLU A 433 9.10 16.94 -36.44
C GLU A 433 8.73 17.35 -37.87
N GLY A 434 7.43 17.39 -38.16
CA GLY A 434 6.95 17.87 -39.46
C GLY A 434 7.23 16.94 -40.64
N TYR A 435 6.55 17.24 -41.74
CA TYR A 435 6.69 16.51 -43.00
C TYR A 435 7.97 16.91 -43.72
N GLU A 436 8.69 15.92 -44.25
CA GLU A 436 9.90 16.11 -45.05
C GLU A 436 9.84 15.33 -46.36
N ASP A 437 10.55 15.85 -47.36
CA ASP A 437 10.80 15.16 -48.63
C ASP A 437 11.54 13.83 -48.38
N LYS A 438 11.33 12.85 -49.26
CA LYS A 438 11.78 11.46 -49.04
C LYS A 438 13.27 11.35 -48.70
N GLU A 439 14.09 12.21 -49.29
CA GLU A 439 15.54 12.27 -49.12
C GLU A 439 15.99 12.86 -47.78
N ASN A 440 15.10 13.58 -47.07
CA ASN A 440 15.38 14.23 -45.79
C ASN A 440 14.72 13.52 -44.61
N ARG A 441 13.97 12.43 -44.84
CA ARG A 441 13.30 11.70 -43.78
C ARG A 441 14.29 10.98 -42.88
N LEU A 442 13.98 10.87 -41.59
CA LEU A 442 14.81 10.12 -40.63
C LEU A 442 15.06 8.66 -41.08
N PHE A 443 14.01 7.97 -41.55
CA PHE A 443 14.11 6.63 -42.11
C PHE A 443 13.75 6.62 -43.60
N ALA A 444 14.64 6.12 -44.44
CA ALA A 444 14.48 6.06 -45.90
C ALA A 444 13.29 5.19 -46.36
N ASN A 445 12.89 4.23 -45.52
CA ASN A 445 11.78 3.32 -45.77
C ASN A 445 10.47 3.73 -45.07
N VAL A 446 10.36 4.98 -44.58
CA VAL A 446 9.09 5.47 -44.02
C VAL A 446 8.10 5.83 -45.11
N GLU A 447 6.89 5.31 -44.96
CA GLU A 447 5.71 5.59 -45.78
C GLU A 447 4.53 5.97 -44.87
N TYR A 448 3.48 6.58 -45.45
CA TYR A 448 2.28 7.00 -44.73
C TYR A 448 2.57 7.96 -43.55
N THR A 449 3.39 8.98 -43.83
CA THR A 449 3.71 10.07 -42.91
C THR A 449 2.55 11.07 -42.87
N GLY A 450 2.10 11.45 -41.67
CA GLY A 450 0.82 12.12 -41.42
C GLY A 450 0.79 13.61 -41.68
#